data_AF-A0A1M7IQJ3-F1
#
_entry.id   AF-A0A1M7IQJ3-F1
#
_cell.length_a   1.000
_cell.length_b   1.000
_cell.length_c   1.000
_cell.angle_alpha   90.00
_cell.angle_beta   90.00
_cell.angle_gamma   90.00
#
_symmetry.space_group_name_H-M   'P 1'
#
loop_
_entity.id
_entity.type
_entity.pdbx_description
1 polymer ?
#
loop_
_entity_poly.entity_id
_entity_poly.type
_entity_poly.pdbx_seq_one_letter_code
_entity_poly.pdbx_strand_id
1 'polypeptide(L)'
;MNHFKRIRGFDFDNMVVDQNQIGGETFPADNVIFAGNNSEFYPHEVVHLYTFKYFFKIHKIIDEGIATYFGGSKGIEFKDHIKKLKNHLKENDLNVYEKLFKDSEQYVLDETSSLWYTIGTLLCDLSIKKQGKAALLELMNSGKTDEQLLLSIEKIFKIKRENFDSFIKNELQNYE
;
A
#
# COMPACT_ATOMS: atom_id res chain seq x y z
N MET A 1 -16.73 -1.32 -11.47
CA MET A 1 -16.99 -2.52 -10.62
C MET A 1 -18.47 -2.90 -10.47
N ASN A 2 -19.42 -1.95 -10.33
CA ASN A 2 -20.81 -2.26 -9.91
C ASN A 2 -21.77 -2.91 -10.91
N HIS A 3 -21.47 -2.99 -12.21
CA HIS A 3 -22.43 -3.56 -13.17
C HIS A 3 -22.24 -5.08 -13.36
N PHE A 4 -20.99 -5.55 -13.27
CA PHE A 4 -20.65 -6.96 -13.49
C PHE A 4 -21.13 -7.87 -12.35
N LYS A 5 -20.95 -7.43 -11.08
CA LYS A 5 -21.43 -8.15 -9.88
C LYS A 5 -22.97 -8.30 -9.87
N ARG A 6 -23.69 -7.31 -10.39
CA ARG A 6 -25.16 -7.34 -10.52
C ARG A 6 -25.67 -8.42 -11.48
N ILE A 7 -24.91 -8.73 -12.53
CA ILE A 7 -25.33 -9.67 -13.58
C ILE A 7 -24.96 -11.11 -13.21
N ARG A 8 -23.78 -11.33 -12.63
CA ARG A 8 -23.34 -12.69 -12.29
C ARG A 8 -23.87 -13.20 -10.95
N GLY A 9 -24.21 -12.31 -10.01
CA GLY A 9 -24.60 -12.69 -8.66
C GLY A 9 -23.40 -12.80 -7.70
N PHE A 10 -23.69 -12.82 -6.40
CA PHE A 10 -22.71 -12.80 -5.32
C PHE A 10 -21.82 -14.06 -5.30
N ASP A 11 -22.36 -15.19 -5.79
CA ASP A 11 -21.66 -16.48 -5.88
C ASP A 11 -20.44 -16.46 -6.82
N PHE A 12 -20.31 -15.42 -7.67
CA PHE A 12 -19.20 -15.24 -8.60
C PHE A 12 -18.31 -14.05 -8.23
N ASP A 13 -18.48 -13.49 -7.03
CA ASP A 13 -17.58 -12.47 -6.51
C ASP A 13 -16.29 -13.14 -6.03
N ASN A 14 -15.15 -12.75 -6.60
CA ASN A 14 -13.85 -13.35 -6.24
C ASN A 14 -13.54 -13.28 -4.73
N MET A 15 -14.11 -12.31 -4.00
CA MET A 15 -13.97 -12.26 -2.53
C MET A 15 -14.74 -13.38 -1.80
N VAL A 16 -15.73 -13.98 -2.46
CA VAL A 16 -16.61 -15.04 -1.94
C VAL A 16 -16.18 -16.42 -2.43
N VAL A 17 -15.71 -16.52 -3.68
CA VAL A 17 -15.37 -17.82 -4.30
C VAL A 17 -13.93 -18.26 -4.03
N ASP A 18 -13.00 -17.34 -3.78
CA ASP A 18 -11.59 -17.67 -3.59
C ASP A 18 -11.29 -18.03 -2.12
N GLN A 19 -11.40 -19.32 -1.81
CA GLN A 19 -11.17 -19.86 -0.46
C GLN A 19 -9.72 -19.76 0.03
N ASN A 20 -8.77 -19.41 -0.85
CA ASN A 20 -7.35 -19.31 -0.51
C ASN A 20 -6.91 -17.87 -0.25
N GLN A 21 -7.83 -16.90 -0.29
CA GLN A 21 -7.49 -15.49 -0.42
C GLN A 21 -7.49 -14.76 0.92
N ILE A 22 -6.44 -14.87 1.73
CA ILE A 22 -6.34 -14.16 3.04
C ILE A 22 -6.64 -12.66 2.86
N GLY A 23 -7.52 -12.09 3.68
CA GLY A 23 -7.97 -10.71 3.48
C GLY A 23 -9.00 -10.27 4.49
N GLY A 24 -9.34 -8.98 4.43
CA GLY A 24 -10.38 -8.36 5.20
C GLY A 24 -10.84 -7.08 4.53
N GLU A 25 -11.84 -6.44 5.14
CA GLU A 25 -12.35 -5.15 4.71
C GLU A 25 -12.78 -4.35 5.94
N THR A 26 -12.34 -3.10 5.99
CA THR A 26 -12.77 -2.14 7.01
C THR A 26 -13.86 -1.24 6.44
N PHE A 27 -14.87 -0.96 7.27
CA PHE A 27 -15.82 0.13 7.11
C PHE A 27 -15.54 1.17 8.21
N PRO A 28 -14.58 2.10 8.00
CA PRO A 28 -14.06 2.90 9.11
C PRO A 28 -15.06 3.90 9.69
N ALA A 29 -16.01 4.37 8.87
CA ALA A 29 -17.08 5.26 9.32
C ALA A 29 -18.01 4.59 10.35
N ASP A 30 -18.16 3.27 10.25
CA ASP A 30 -19.03 2.46 11.10
C ASP A 30 -18.25 1.74 12.23
N ASN A 31 -16.92 1.87 12.25
CA ASN A 31 -16.00 1.13 13.14
C ASN A 31 -16.16 -0.40 13.02
N VAL A 32 -16.39 -0.90 11.81
CA VAL A 32 -16.57 -2.33 11.53
C VAL A 32 -15.39 -2.86 10.72
N ILE A 33 -14.93 -4.06 11.08
CA ILE A 33 -13.96 -4.85 10.31
C ILE A 33 -14.60 -6.20 10.02
N PHE A 34 -14.52 -6.62 8.76
CA PHE A 34 -14.74 -8.00 8.37
C PHE A 34 -13.39 -8.64 8.09
N ALA A 35 -13.00 -9.62 8.90
CA ALA A 35 -11.82 -10.44 8.65
C ALA A 35 -12.26 -11.78 8.04
N GLY A 36 -11.58 -12.21 6.98
CA GLY A 36 -11.84 -13.48 6.30
C GLY A 36 -10.74 -14.52 6.52
N ASN A 37 -10.99 -15.75 6.05
CA ASN A 37 -10.00 -16.84 5.90
C ASN A 37 -9.36 -17.35 7.20
N ASN A 38 -10.19 -17.93 8.06
CA ASN A 38 -9.80 -18.69 9.25
C ASN A 38 -9.00 -17.91 10.32
N SER A 39 -9.05 -16.57 10.30
CA SER A 39 -8.49 -15.76 11.37
C SER A 39 -9.34 -14.51 11.60
N GLU A 40 -9.78 -14.30 12.84
CA GLU A 40 -10.30 -13.00 13.28
C GLU A 40 -9.19 -11.93 13.42
N PHE A 41 -7.94 -12.37 13.43
CA PHE A 41 -6.77 -11.50 13.57
C PHE A 41 -6.28 -11.05 12.19
N TYR A 42 -6.70 -9.86 11.78
CA TYR A 42 -6.26 -9.20 10.56
C TYR A 42 -5.89 -7.72 10.81
N PRO A 43 -4.71 -7.47 11.42
CA PRO A 43 -4.31 -6.14 11.92
C PRO A 43 -4.18 -5.06 10.84
N HIS A 44 -4.00 -5.43 9.57
CA HIS A 44 -4.02 -4.50 8.43
C HIS A 44 -5.25 -3.58 8.47
N GLU A 45 -6.42 -4.19 8.61
CA GLU A 45 -7.71 -3.49 8.65
C GLU A 45 -7.88 -2.66 9.94
N VAL A 46 -7.30 -3.13 11.05
CA VAL A 46 -7.26 -2.34 12.29
C VAL A 46 -6.51 -1.03 12.08
N VAL A 47 -5.42 -1.02 11.32
CA VAL A 47 -4.67 0.21 11.01
C VAL A 47 -5.55 1.21 10.25
N HIS A 48 -6.37 0.76 9.30
CA HIS A 48 -7.29 1.63 8.56
C HIS A 48 -8.31 2.35 9.46
N LEU A 49 -8.72 1.76 10.59
CA LEU A 49 -9.54 2.48 11.58
C LEU A 49 -8.80 3.68 12.17
N TYR A 50 -7.51 3.54 12.48
CA TYR A 50 -6.70 4.62 13.03
C TYR A 50 -6.38 5.68 11.98
N THR A 51 -6.00 5.28 10.76
CA THR A 51 -5.70 6.24 9.70
C THR A 51 -6.94 7.02 9.30
N PHE A 52 -8.12 6.40 9.24
CA PHE A 52 -9.37 7.11 9.01
C PHE A 52 -9.65 8.16 10.09
N LYS A 53 -9.47 7.80 11.36
CA LYS A 53 -9.75 8.69 12.50
C LYS A 53 -8.81 9.89 12.58
N TYR A 54 -7.51 9.69 12.35
CA TYR A 54 -6.49 10.72 12.58
C TYR A 54 -5.92 11.35 11.31
N PHE A 55 -6.07 10.69 10.16
CA PHE A 55 -5.51 11.07 8.87
C PHE A 55 -6.53 10.88 7.73
N PHE A 56 -7.76 11.40 7.89
CA PHE A 56 -8.86 11.20 6.91
C PHE A 56 -8.57 11.66 5.46
N LYS A 57 -7.48 12.42 5.26
CA LYS A 57 -6.97 12.87 3.96
C LYS A 57 -5.73 12.12 3.49
N ILE A 58 -5.35 11.03 4.16
CA ILE A 58 -4.22 10.18 3.76
C ILE A 58 -4.37 9.74 2.31
N HIS A 59 -3.25 9.68 1.60
CA HIS A 59 -3.22 9.17 0.24
C HIS A 59 -3.39 7.65 0.27
N LYS A 60 -4.20 7.07 -0.63
CA LYS A 60 -4.45 5.61 -0.69
C LYS A 60 -3.17 4.77 -0.66
N ILE A 61 -2.13 5.16 -1.40
CA ILE A 61 -0.83 4.46 -1.42
C ILE A 61 -0.19 4.43 -0.03
N ILE A 62 -0.27 5.53 0.71
CA ILE A 62 0.32 5.64 2.04
C ILE A 62 -0.55 4.94 3.09
N ASP A 63 -1.87 4.97 2.93
CA ASP A 63 -2.82 4.25 3.79
C ASP A 63 -2.60 2.73 3.72
N GLU A 64 -2.56 2.17 2.51
CA GLU A 64 -2.21 0.77 2.26
C GLU A 64 -0.80 0.44 2.73
N GLY A 65 0.14 1.36 2.52
CA GLY A 65 1.52 1.23 2.93
C GLY A 65 1.69 1.12 4.44
N ILE A 66 1.05 2.01 5.21
CA ILE A 66 1.16 2.01 6.67
C ILE A 66 0.37 0.85 7.30
N ALA A 67 -0.76 0.46 6.69
CA ALA A 67 -1.50 -0.74 7.07
C ALA A 67 -0.66 -2.00 6.85
N THR A 68 0.02 -2.10 5.70
CA THR A 68 0.95 -3.20 5.41
C THR A 68 2.15 -3.18 6.36
N TYR A 69 2.72 -2.02 6.66
CA TYR A 69 3.87 -1.88 7.56
C TYR A 69 3.60 -2.45 8.96
N PHE A 70 2.42 -2.15 9.54
CA PHE A 70 2.07 -2.61 10.89
C PHE A 70 1.35 -3.95 10.91
N GLY A 71 0.59 -4.29 9.88
CA GLY A 71 -0.33 -5.42 9.86
C GLY A 71 -0.03 -6.51 8.84
N GLY A 72 0.97 -6.32 7.97
CA GLY A 72 1.17 -7.18 6.80
C GLY A 72 0.01 -7.04 5.80
N SER A 73 -0.02 -7.85 4.75
CA SER A 73 -1.19 -7.98 3.87
C SER A 73 -1.20 -9.36 3.22
N LYS A 74 -2.39 -9.89 2.90
CA LYS A 74 -2.55 -11.20 2.26
C LYS A 74 -1.79 -12.35 2.95
N GLY A 75 -1.63 -12.26 4.28
CA GLY A 75 -1.00 -13.28 5.11
C GLY A 75 0.54 -13.23 5.15
N ILE A 76 1.18 -12.21 4.58
CA ILE A 76 2.63 -12.03 4.66
C ILE A 76 3.02 -10.71 5.32
N GLU A 77 4.19 -10.69 5.94
CA GLU A 77 4.70 -9.50 6.64
C GLU A 77 5.25 -8.47 5.67
N PHE A 78 5.37 -7.22 6.13
CA PHE A 78 5.87 -6.12 5.32
C PHE A 78 7.27 -6.38 4.75
N LYS A 79 8.14 -7.09 5.48
CA LYS A 79 9.50 -7.42 5.01
C LYS A 79 9.47 -8.35 3.80
N ASP A 80 8.53 -9.29 3.76
CA ASP A 80 8.34 -10.19 2.63
C ASP A 80 7.80 -9.45 1.41
N HIS A 81 6.89 -8.47 1.62
CA HIS A 81 6.47 -7.55 0.55
C HIS A 81 7.66 -6.78 -0.04
N ILE A 82 8.55 -6.21 0.79
CA ILE A 82 9.74 -5.51 0.31
C ILE A 82 10.68 -6.45 -0.45
N LYS A 83 10.88 -7.68 0.03
CA LYS A 83 11.69 -8.70 -0.66
C LYS A 83 11.09 -9.06 -2.03
N LYS A 84 9.77 -9.24 -2.11
CA LYS A 84 9.05 -9.48 -3.38
C LYS A 84 9.25 -8.32 -4.35
N LEU A 85 9.11 -7.08 -3.89
CA LEU A 85 9.39 -5.90 -4.72
C LEU A 85 10.83 -5.88 -5.23
N LYS A 86 11.82 -6.17 -4.37
CA LYS A 86 13.24 -6.21 -4.76
C LYS A 86 13.51 -7.26 -5.84
N ASN A 87 12.89 -8.44 -5.75
CA ASN A 87 13.03 -9.47 -6.77
C ASN A 87 12.30 -9.09 -8.07
N HIS A 88 11.08 -8.58 -7.96
CA HIS A 88 10.26 -8.16 -9.10
C HIS A 88 10.99 -7.11 -9.95
N LEU A 89 11.61 -6.10 -9.33
CA LEU A 89 12.36 -5.05 -10.04
C LEU A 89 13.71 -5.51 -10.61
N LYS A 90 14.22 -6.68 -10.21
CA LYS A 90 15.41 -7.29 -10.85
C LYS A 90 15.05 -8.07 -12.12
N GLU A 91 13.88 -8.69 -12.10
CA GLU A 91 13.40 -9.57 -13.17
C GLU A 91 12.65 -8.80 -14.26
N ASN A 92 12.12 -7.62 -13.93
CA ASN A 92 11.29 -6.83 -14.82
C ASN A 92 11.84 -5.41 -14.94
N ASP A 93 12.00 -4.94 -16.18
CA ASP A 93 12.28 -3.52 -16.45
C ASP A 93 10.99 -2.71 -16.26
N LEU A 94 10.93 -2.01 -15.12
CA LEU A 94 9.75 -1.27 -14.68
C LEU A 94 10.16 0.14 -14.26
N ASN A 95 9.43 1.16 -14.73
CA ASN A 95 9.48 2.48 -14.14
C ASN A 95 8.41 2.60 -13.05
N VAL A 96 8.85 2.66 -11.79
CA VAL A 96 7.95 2.69 -10.62
C VAL A 96 7.09 3.95 -10.61
N TYR A 97 7.62 5.10 -11.01
CA TYR A 97 6.86 6.35 -11.04
C TYR A 97 5.68 6.26 -12.02
N GLU A 98 5.93 5.79 -13.23
CA GLU A 98 4.88 5.62 -14.25
C GLU A 98 3.80 4.66 -13.77
N LYS A 99 4.19 3.49 -13.24
CA LYS A 99 3.23 2.49 -12.75
C LYS A 99 2.43 2.91 -11.53
N LEU A 100 2.98 3.78 -10.70
CA LEU A 100 2.32 4.19 -9.47
C LEU A 100 1.41 5.41 -9.65
N PHE A 101 1.78 6.34 -10.53
CA PHE A 101 1.13 7.66 -10.64
C PHE A 101 0.57 8.01 -12.02
N LYS A 102 0.89 7.23 -13.08
CA LYS A 102 0.39 7.49 -14.44
C LYS A 102 -0.59 6.44 -14.93
N ASP A 103 -0.39 5.19 -14.53
CA ASP A 103 -1.33 4.11 -14.85
C ASP A 103 -2.66 4.28 -14.07
N SER A 104 -3.78 3.99 -14.73
CA SER A 104 -5.12 4.08 -14.14
C SER A 104 -5.46 2.92 -13.20
N GLU A 105 -4.71 1.82 -13.31
CA GLU A 105 -4.92 0.58 -12.55
C GLU A 105 -3.77 0.32 -11.60
N GLN A 106 -4.08 -0.32 -10.47
CA GLN A 106 -3.07 -0.74 -9.50
C GLN A 106 -2.16 -1.82 -10.12
N TYR A 107 -0.86 -1.58 -10.09
CA TYR A 107 0.10 -2.57 -10.56
C TYR A 107 0.29 -3.69 -9.53
N VAL A 108 -0.05 -4.91 -9.93
CA VAL A 108 0.06 -6.14 -9.13
C VAL A 108 1.39 -6.82 -9.46
N LEU A 109 2.13 -7.23 -8.42
CA LEU A 109 3.40 -7.95 -8.57
C LEU A 109 3.13 -9.45 -8.72
N ASP A 110 2.27 -9.96 -7.83
CA ASP A 110 1.87 -11.37 -7.75
C ASP A 110 0.52 -11.50 -7.02
N GLU A 111 0.08 -12.72 -6.76
CA GLU A 111 -1.19 -13.03 -6.10
C GLU A 111 -1.35 -12.44 -4.68
N THR A 112 -0.26 -12.02 -4.04
CA THR A 112 -0.27 -11.47 -2.68
C THR A 112 0.13 -10.00 -2.59
N SER A 113 0.74 -9.44 -3.64
CA SER A 113 1.49 -8.18 -3.53
C SER A 113 1.23 -7.19 -4.67
N SER A 114 1.29 -5.90 -4.37
CA SER A 114 1.10 -4.80 -5.32
C SER A 114 2.07 -3.65 -5.04
N LEU A 115 2.15 -2.67 -5.94
CA LEU A 115 2.97 -1.48 -5.67
C LEU A 115 2.44 -0.65 -4.48
N TRP A 116 1.13 -0.69 -4.18
CA TRP A 116 0.61 0.06 -3.03
C TRP A 116 1.09 -0.54 -1.72
N TYR A 117 1.00 -1.86 -1.57
CA TYR A 117 1.52 -2.56 -0.39
C TYR A 117 3.03 -2.37 -0.27
N THR A 118 3.77 -2.50 -1.38
CA THR A 118 5.23 -2.52 -1.33
C THR A 118 5.85 -1.12 -1.27
N ILE A 119 5.60 -0.26 -2.26
CA ILE A 119 6.15 1.10 -2.31
C ILE A 119 5.57 1.96 -1.18
N GLY A 120 4.28 1.81 -0.86
CA GLY A 120 3.67 2.48 0.27
C GLY A 120 4.39 2.14 1.59
N THR A 121 4.60 0.85 1.86
CA THR A 121 5.35 0.37 3.03
C THR A 121 6.77 0.93 3.04
N LEU A 122 7.46 0.84 1.90
CA LEU A 122 8.84 1.30 1.78
C LEU A 122 8.94 2.79 2.11
N LEU A 123 8.06 3.63 1.57
CA LEU A 123 8.04 5.07 1.86
C LEU A 123 7.74 5.34 3.34
N CYS A 124 6.84 4.59 3.96
CA CYS A 124 6.56 4.71 5.39
C CYS A 124 7.79 4.38 6.24
N ASP A 125 8.42 3.24 5.99
CA ASP A 125 9.60 2.79 6.72
C ASP A 125 10.80 3.74 6.51
N LEU A 126 11.08 4.14 5.26
CA LEU A 126 12.16 5.08 4.95
C LEU A 126 11.95 6.44 5.60
N SER A 127 10.70 6.93 5.71
CA SER A 127 10.39 8.17 6.41
C SER A 127 10.83 8.08 7.88
N ILE A 128 10.50 6.98 8.55
CA ILE A 128 10.92 6.73 9.94
C ILE A 128 12.44 6.60 10.02
N LYS A 129 13.06 5.76 9.18
CA LYS A 129 14.50 5.45 9.27
C LYS A 129 15.38 6.66 8.97
N LYS A 130 15.04 7.50 8.00
CA LYS A 130 15.88 8.62 7.57
C LYS A 130 15.60 9.92 8.33
N GLN A 131 14.36 10.14 8.75
CA GLN A 131 13.92 11.45 9.28
C GLN A 131 13.06 11.36 10.55
N GLY A 132 12.82 10.15 11.05
CA GLY A 132 12.07 9.91 12.27
C GLY A 132 10.55 9.99 12.11
N LYS A 133 9.86 9.84 13.23
CA LYS A 133 8.39 9.73 13.28
C LYS A 133 7.67 10.95 12.72
N ALA A 134 8.24 12.15 12.89
CA ALA A 134 7.64 13.39 12.38
C ALA A 134 7.48 13.36 10.84
N ALA A 135 8.46 12.79 10.12
CA ALA A 135 8.38 12.65 8.68
C ALA A 135 7.31 11.64 8.24
N LEU A 136 7.13 10.54 8.98
CA LEU A 136 6.02 9.62 8.72
C LEU A 136 4.66 10.33 8.90
N LEU A 137 4.50 11.09 9.99
CA LEU A 137 3.25 11.84 10.24
C LEU A 137 2.98 12.90 9.17
N GLU A 138 4.04 13.51 8.63
CA GLU A 138 3.94 14.41 7.48
C GLU A 138 3.49 13.65 6.22
N LEU A 139 4.09 12.49 5.93
CA LEU A 139 3.72 11.64 4.80
C LEU A 139 2.27 11.15 4.90
N MET A 140 1.82 10.74 6.08
CA MET A 140 0.42 10.32 6.33
C MET A 140 -0.57 11.49 6.19
N ASN A 141 -0.11 12.73 6.34
CA ASN A 141 -0.90 13.95 6.12
C ASN A 141 -0.68 14.56 4.72
N SER A 142 -0.12 13.81 3.77
CA SER A 142 0.24 14.34 2.45
C SER A 142 -0.94 14.96 1.71
N GLY A 143 -2.14 14.40 1.87
CA GLY A 143 -3.33 14.75 1.09
C GLY A 143 -3.80 13.62 0.18
N LYS A 144 -4.94 13.83 -0.50
CA LYS A 144 -5.66 12.78 -1.24
C LYS A 144 -5.25 12.63 -2.70
N THR A 145 -4.54 13.60 -3.27
CA THR A 145 -4.15 13.57 -4.68
C THR A 145 -2.71 13.12 -4.87
N ASP A 146 -2.41 12.54 -6.04
CA ASP A 146 -1.06 12.13 -6.39
C ASP A 146 -0.07 13.31 -6.33
N GLU A 147 -0.47 14.50 -6.79
CA GLU A 147 0.38 15.69 -6.73
C GLU A 147 0.72 16.08 -5.28
N GLN A 148 -0.26 16.01 -4.37
CA GLN A 148 -0.04 16.30 -2.95
C GLN A 148 0.91 15.29 -2.29
N LEU A 149 0.75 14.01 -2.63
CA LEU A 149 1.67 12.96 -2.19
C LEU A 149 3.08 13.18 -2.74
N LEU A 150 3.21 13.45 -4.05
CA LEU A 150 4.49 13.70 -4.70
C LEU A 150 5.23 14.88 -4.07
N LEU A 151 4.56 16.01 -3.82
CA LEU A 151 5.16 17.16 -3.15
C LEU A 151 5.67 16.81 -1.74
N SER A 152 4.93 15.98 -1.01
CA SER A 152 5.33 15.52 0.33
C SER A 152 6.55 14.61 0.25
N ILE A 153 6.60 13.69 -0.71
CA ILE A 153 7.75 12.81 -0.97
C ILE A 153 8.98 13.62 -1.37
N GLU A 154 8.85 14.58 -2.29
CA GLU A 154 9.93 15.47 -2.73
C GLU A 154 10.51 16.24 -1.53
N LYS A 155 9.65 16.79 -0.68
CA LYS A 155 10.05 17.53 0.53
C LYS A 155 10.75 16.64 1.55
N ILE A 156 10.14 15.50 1.89
CA ILE A 156 10.66 14.56 2.87
C ILE A 156 12.00 14.02 2.36
N PHE A 157 12.05 13.36 1.22
CA PHE A 157 13.28 12.68 0.78
C PHE A 157 14.29 13.58 0.09
N LYS A 158 13.97 14.88 -0.10
CA LYS A 158 14.80 15.86 -0.80
C LYS A 158 15.17 15.40 -2.21
N ILE A 159 14.21 14.75 -2.87
CA ILE A 159 14.31 14.30 -4.26
C ILE A 159 13.39 15.16 -5.13
N LYS A 160 13.55 15.03 -6.45
CA LYS A 160 12.58 15.51 -7.42
C LYS A 160 11.85 14.32 -8.02
N ARG A 161 10.60 14.49 -8.47
CA ARG A 161 9.75 13.44 -9.04
C ARG A 161 10.40 12.67 -10.19
N GLU A 162 11.20 13.34 -11.02
CA GLU A 162 11.96 12.69 -12.11
C GLU A 162 12.97 11.64 -11.61
N ASN A 163 13.39 11.75 -10.35
CA ASN A 163 14.31 10.82 -9.70
C ASN A 163 13.58 9.80 -8.81
N PHE A 164 12.25 9.74 -8.84
CA PHE A 164 11.50 8.84 -7.96
C PHE A 164 11.84 7.36 -8.22
N ASP A 165 11.87 6.93 -9.49
CA ASP A 165 12.21 5.55 -9.85
C ASP A 165 13.62 5.16 -9.39
N SER A 166 14.62 6.01 -9.68
CA SER A 166 16.01 5.77 -9.30
C SER A 166 16.21 5.79 -7.79
N PHE A 167 15.53 6.70 -7.09
CA PHE A 167 15.49 6.74 -5.62
C PHE A 167 14.99 5.41 -5.04
N ILE A 168 13.81 4.95 -5.46
CA ILE A 168 13.23 3.69 -4.97
C ILE A 168 14.17 2.50 -5.21
N LYS A 169 14.71 2.38 -6.44
CA LYS A 169 15.63 1.28 -6.78
C LYS A 169 16.91 1.31 -5.94
N ASN A 170 17.48 2.50 -5.69
CA ASN A 170 18.66 2.66 -4.85
C ASN A 170 18.40 2.33 -3.38
N GLU A 171 17.27 2.78 -2.83
CA GLU A 171 16.89 2.46 -1.45
C GLU A 171 16.68 0.96 -1.25
N LEU A 172 16.04 0.27 -2.21
CA LEU A 172 15.82 -1.18 -2.16
C LEU A 172 17.11 -2.00 -2.24
N GLN A 173 18.13 -1.54 -2.98
CA GLN A 173 19.41 -2.22 -3.03
C GLN A 173 20.04 -2.31 -1.64
N ASN A 174 19.95 -1.22 -0.88
CA ASN A 174 20.53 -1.06 0.45
C ASN A 174 19.58 -1.43 1.61
N TYR A 175 18.37 -1.89 1.30
CA TYR A 175 17.36 -2.22 2.30
C TYR A 175 17.65 -3.57 2.97
N GLU A 176 17.75 -3.56 4.31
CA GLU A 176 17.88 -4.72 5.20
C GLU A 176 16.54 -5.12 5.83
#